data_AF-A0AA45XSN0-F1
#
_entry.id   AF-A0AA45XSN0-F1
#
_cell.length_a   1.000
_cell.length_b   1.000
_cell.length_c   1.000
_cell.angle_alpha   90.00
_cell.angle_beta   90.00
_cell.angle_gamma   90.00
#
_symmetry.space_group_name_H-M   'P 1'
#
loop_
_entity.id
_entity.type
_entity.pdbx_description
1 polymer ?
#
loop_
_entity_poly.entity_id
_entity_poly.type
_entity_poly.pdbx_seq_one_letter_code
_entity_poly.pdbx_strand_id
1 'polypeptide(L)'
;MRTMAYLVPVLLLAACSQPASPPEPAADAPPPMTGATPAEAAASTTPDAVAAPQAAAEHAKDAAAAPADSPSPAEPAADDARARIETLLGDAAQYEKVFNAFKTAVVAGDRPAVVEEVRFPLNISGGKKITGPGEFQRNYEKIITPAVVKAVSAQEFGTVFVNQQGVMIGDGQVWLNGECLDKACTRTEVKVITIQ
;
A
#
# COMPACT_ATOMS: atom_id res chain seq x y z
N MET A 1 8.94 43.39 -40.49
CA MET A 1 8.44 44.60 -39.81
C MET A 1 7.00 44.38 -39.40
N ARG A 2 6.77 44.16 -38.10
CA ARG A 2 5.61 44.61 -37.31
C ARG A 2 5.83 44.12 -35.87
N THR A 3 6.73 44.85 -35.23
CA THR A 3 6.73 45.14 -33.80
C THR A 3 5.41 45.77 -33.38
N MET A 4 5.13 45.76 -32.07
CA MET A 4 4.02 46.40 -31.32
C MET A 4 2.97 45.38 -30.86
N ALA A 5 2.57 45.32 -29.59
CA ALA A 5 2.95 46.10 -28.43
C ALA A 5 2.65 45.27 -27.18
N TYR A 6 3.55 45.40 -26.20
CA TYR A 6 3.33 45.08 -24.80
C TYR A 6 2.01 45.67 -24.30
N LEU A 7 1.23 44.87 -23.58
CA LEU A 7 0.41 45.37 -22.47
C LEU A 7 0.42 44.31 -21.37
N VAL A 8 1.39 44.48 -20.47
CA VAL A 8 1.41 43.94 -19.11
C VAL A 8 0.56 44.90 -18.26
N PRO A 9 -0.55 44.44 -17.64
CA PRO A 9 -1.09 45.09 -16.48
C PRO A 9 -0.54 44.39 -15.23
N VAL A 10 0.47 45.05 -14.67
CA VAL A 10 0.70 45.29 -13.25
C VAL A 10 -0.30 44.63 -12.29
N LEU A 11 0.23 43.66 -11.52
CA LEU A 11 0.16 43.58 -10.05
C LEU A 11 -1.02 44.33 -9.38
N LEU A 12 -2.00 43.56 -8.92
CA LEU A 12 -2.85 43.95 -7.79
C LEU A 12 -2.58 42.98 -6.64
N LEU A 13 -1.70 43.43 -5.74
CA LEU A 13 -1.55 42.95 -4.37
C LEU A 13 -2.89 43.12 -3.64
N ALA A 14 -3.71 42.08 -3.60
CA ALA A 14 -4.76 41.94 -2.60
C ALA A 14 -4.19 41.09 -1.46
N ALA A 15 -3.47 41.77 -0.55
CA ALA A 15 -3.18 41.27 0.78
C ALA A 15 -4.49 41.22 1.57
N CYS A 16 -5.23 40.11 1.46
CA CYS A 16 -6.32 39.80 2.38
C CYS A 16 -5.75 38.98 3.53
N SER A 17 -5.58 39.67 4.66
CA SER A 17 -5.25 39.18 5.97
C SER A 17 -5.93 37.84 6.30
N GLN A 18 -5.10 36.84 6.61
CA GLN A 18 -5.52 35.63 7.30
C GLN A 18 -6.04 36.00 8.70
N PRO A 19 -7.26 35.59 9.09
CA PRO A 19 -7.61 35.53 10.50
C PRO A 19 -6.85 34.36 11.15
N ALA A 20 -6.14 34.67 12.24
CA ALA A 20 -5.37 33.72 13.03
C ALA A 20 -6.26 32.61 13.61
N SER A 21 -5.77 31.37 13.56
CA SER A 21 -6.38 30.21 14.22
C SER A 21 -6.46 30.42 15.74
N PRO A 22 -7.55 30.02 16.42
CA PRO A 22 -7.60 29.95 17.87
C PRO A 22 -6.65 28.86 18.40
N PRO A 23 -6.03 29.06 19.58
CA PRO A 23 -5.11 28.09 20.17
C PRO A 23 -5.81 26.83 20.67
N GLU A 24 -5.23 25.66 20.34
CA GLU A 24 -5.45 24.38 21.01
C GLU A 24 -5.07 24.47 22.51
N PRO A 25 -5.93 23.99 23.43
CA PRO A 25 -5.48 23.67 24.78
C PRO A 25 -4.70 22.34 24.75
N ALA A 26 -3.43 22.43 25.10
CA ALA A 26 -2.55 21.30 25.33
C ALA A 26 -2.91 20.53 26.61
N ALA A 27 -2.61 19.23 26.55
CA ALA A 27 -2.14 18.39 27.65
C ALA A 27 -3.08 18.12 28.84
N ASP A 28 -3.71 16.94 28.80
CA ASP A 28 -3.99 16.18 30.01
C ASP A 28 -2.97 15.04 30.09
N ALA A 29 -2.03 15.16 31.02
CA ALA A 29 -1.02 14.15 31.32
C ALA A 29 -1.60 13.13 32.30
N PRO A 30 -1.36 11.82 32.12
CA PRO A 30 -1.76 10.82 33.11
C PRO A 30 -0.95 10.98 34.41
N PRO A 31 -1.55 10.74 35.59
CA PRO A 31 -0.85 10.82 36.87
C PRO A 31 0.17 9.68 37.05
N PRO A 32 1.23 9.91 37.85
CA PRO A 32 2.23 8.90 38.19
C PRO A 32 1.76 8.01 39.34
N MET A 33 2.05 6.71 39.27
CA MET A 33 2.04 5.84 40.44
C MET A 33 3.41 5.17 40.58
N THR A 34 4.27 5.81 41.38
CA THR A 34 5.20 5.20 42.35
C THR A 34 4.50 3.99 43.01
N GLY A 35 5.03 2.78 43.13
CA GLY A 35 6.37 2.35 43.47
C GLY A 35 6.30 1.64 44.83
N ALA A 36 6.49 0.31 44.88
CA ALA A 36 6.91 -0.45 46.07
C ALA A 36 7.28 -1.90 45.71
N THR A 37 8.57 -2.21 45.87
CA THR A 37 9.28 -3.50 45.95
C THR A 37 8.99 -4.22 47.31
N PRO A 38 9.64 -5.35 47.70
CA PRO A 38 9.93 -6.65 47.08
C PRO A 38 9.51 -7.89 47.94
N ALA A 39 9.66 -9.08 47.34
CA ALA A 39 10.08 -10.39 47.90
C ALA A 39 9.28 -11.08 49.03
N GLU A 40 8.85 -12.32 48.78
CA GLU A 40 9.22 -13.45 49.65
C GLU A 40 9.26 -14.77 48.85
N ALA A 41 10.17 -15.64 49.25
CA ALA A 41 10.60 -16.87 48.59
C ALA A 41 9.85 -18.11 49.12
N ALA A 42 9.82 -19.18 48.31
CA ALA A 42 10.08 -20.58 48.69
C ALA A 42 9.78 -21.47 47.47
N ALA A 43 10.79 -22.04 46.81
CA ALA A 43 11.32 -23.39 47.08
C ALA A 43 10.27 -24.47 46.72
N SER A 44 10.42 -25.22 45.63
CA SER A 44 11.15 -26.50 45.54
C SER A 44 10.42 -27.26 44.41
N THR A 45 10.94 -28.13 43.56
CA THR A 45 12.13 -28.99 43.52
C THR A 45 12.11 -29.65 42.15
N THR A 46 13.22 -29.62 41.41
CA THR A 46 13.56 -30.67 40.43
C THR A 46 14.07 -31.88 41.24
N PRO A 47 13.98 -33.13 40.75
CA PRO A 47 15.02 -33.61 39.83
C PRO A 47 14.53 -34.62 38.77
N ASP A 48 15.37 -34.75 37.73
CA ASP A 48 15.75 -35.96 36.98
C ASP A 48 14.70 -36.96 36.46
N ALA A 49 14.86 -37.66 35.35
CA ALA A 49 15.79 -37.65 34.23
C ALA A 49 15.41 -38.85 33.34
N VAL A 50 16.00 -38.86 32.15
CA VAL A 50 16.32 -40.03 31.31
C VAL A 50 15.20 -40.99 30.91
N ALA A 51 14.94 -41.08 29.60
CA ALA A 51 15.53 -42.14 28.76
C ALA A 51 14.87 -42.20 27.38
N ALA A 52 15.67 -42.02 26.34
CA ALA A 52 15.56 -42.80 25.11
C ALA A 52 16.65 -43.91 25.19
N PRO A 53 16.75 -44.93 24.31
CA PRO A 53 16.00 -45.14 23.06
C PRO A 53 15.68 -46.64 22.73
N GLN A 54 15.12 -46.86 21.53
CA GLN A 54 15.32 -48.00 20.59
C GLN A 54 14.24 -49.09 20.39
N ALA A 55 13.83 -49.17 19.11
CA ALA A 55 13.80 -50.34 18.22
C ALA A 55 12.55 -51.24 18.08
N ALA A 56 11.94 -51.12 16.89
CA ALA A 56 11.63 -52.17 15.90
C ALA A 56 10.63 -53.30 16.21
N ALA A 57 9.51 -53.29 15.47
CA ALA A 57 9.00 -54.40 14.63
C ALA A 57 7.73 -53.91 13.90
N GLU A 58 7.83 -53.53 12.62
CA GLU A 58 7.28 -54.28 11.47
C GLU A 58 5.77 -54.59 11.54
N HIS A 59 4.99 -53.90 10.69
CA HIS A 59 3.97 -54.52 9.84
C HIS A 59 3.92 -53.73 8.53
N ALA A 60 4.45 -54.34 7.47
CA ALA A 60 4.22 -53.91 6.10
C ALA A 60 2.82 -54.38 5.65
N LYS A 61 2.12 -53.54 4.86
CA LYS A 61 1.77 -53.80 3.45
C LYS A 61 0.48 -53.07 3.02
N ASP A 62 0.65 -52.19 2.03
CA ASP A 62 -0.29 -51.69 1.02
C ASP A 62 -1.67 -51.12 1.44
N ALA A 63 -1.88 -49.82 1.21
CA ALA A 63 -2.66 -49.35 0.05
C ALA A 63 -2.86 -47.81 0.07
N ALA A 64 -2.58 -47.20 -1.07
CA ALA A 64 -3.03 -45.88 -1.53
C ALA A 64 -2.61 -44.64 -0.74
N ALA A 65 -1.42 -44.13 -1.07
CA ALA A 65 -1.13 -42.70 -0.97
C ALA A 65 -2.08 -41.94 -1.91
N ALA A 66 -3.14 -41.35 -1.35
CA ALA A 66 -3.84 -40.26 -1.99
C ALA A 66 -2.96 -39.00 -1.84
N PRO A 67 -2.58 -38.29 -2.91
CA PRO A 67 -2.10 -36.94 -2.72
C PRO A 67 -3.27 -36.14 -2.13
N ALA A 68 -3.07 -35.55 -0.97
CA ALA A 68 -3.93 -34.48 -0.49
C ALA A 68 -3.70 -33.29 -1.43
N ASP A 69 -4.39 -33.30 -2.55
CA ASP A 69 -4.64 -32.16 -3.41
C ASP A 69 -5.51 -31.20 -2.60
N SER A 70 -4.86 -30.47 -1.69
CA SER A 70 -5.43 -29.24 -1.17
C SER A 70 -5.33 -28.26 -2.33
N PRO A 71 -6.44 -27.70 -2.84
CA PRO A 71 -6.34 -26.64 -3.82
C PRO A 71 -5.66 -25.46 -3.12
N SER A 72 -4.35 -25.32 -3.36
CA SER A 72 -3.70 -24.02 -3.27
C SER A 72 -4.56 -23.09 -4.13
N PRO A 73 -4.93 -21.88 -3.66
CA PRO A 73 -5.57 -20.92 -4.53
C PRO A 73 -4.70 -20.78 -5.77
N ALA A 74 -5.15 -21.32 -6.90
CA ALA A 74 -4.45 -21.16 -8.16
C ALA A 74 -4.36 -19.65 -8.38
N GLU A 75 -3.15 -19.15 -8.58
CA GLU A 75 -2.97 -17.76 -8.99
C GLU A 75 -3.89 -17.52 -10.19
N PRO A 76 -4.75 -16.47 -10.14
CA PRO A 76 -5.68 -16.20 -11.22
C PRO A 76 -4.90 -16.08 -12.53
N ALA A 77 -5.39 -16.74 -13.59
CA ALA A 77 -4.76 -16.65 -14.90
C ALA A 77 -4.78 -15.19 -15.36
N ALA A 78 -3.86 -14.81 -16.25
CA ALA A 78 -3.71 -13.41 -16.65
C ALA A 78 -5.00 -12.76 -17.18
N ASP A 79 -5.85 -13.56 -17.82
CA ASP A 79 -7.16 -13.15 -18.33
C ASP A 79 -8.22 -12.98 -17.22
N ASP A 80 -8.05 -13.64 -16.06
CA ASP A 80 -8.98 -13.57 -14.94
C ASP A 80 -8.94 -12.20 -14.26
N ALA A 81 -7.75 -11.60 -14.07
CA ALA A 81 -7.66 -10.27 -13.45
C ALA A 81 -8.33 -9.20 -14.32
N ARG A 82 -8.08 -9.19 -15.63
CA ARG A 82 -8.74 -8.26 -16.57
C ARG A 82 -10.25 -8.40 -16.52
N ALA A 83 -10.77 -9.61 -16.67
CA ALA A 83 -12.20 -9.86 -16.62
C ALA A 83 -12.82 -9.44 -15.26
N ARG A 84 -12.08 -9.65 -14.17
CA ARG A 84 -12.49 -9.25 -12.83
C ARG A 84 -12.53 -7.73 -12.68
N ILE A 85 -11.54 -7.00 -13.19
CA ILE A 85 -11.52 -5.54 -13.21
C ILE A 85 -12.70 -5.02 -14.04
N GLU A 86 -12.94 -5.59 -15.21
CA GLU A 86 -14.06 -5.18 -16.07
C GLU A 86 -15.40 -5.31 -15.34
N THR A 87 -15.58 -6.43 -14.63
CA THR A 87 -16.81 -6.71 -13.89
C THR A 87 -16.99 -5.85 -12.65
N LEU A 88 -15.92 -5.58 -11.90
CA LEU A 88 -16.00 -4.92 -10.59
C LEU A 88 -15.76 -3.40 -10.65
N LEU A 89 -14.86 -2.97 -11.52
CA LEU A 89 -14.25 -1.64 -11.50
C LEU A 89 -14.45 -0.88 -12.83
N GLY A 90 -14.83 -1.56 -13.91
CA GLY A 90 -15.14 -0.95 -15.19
C GLY A 90 -14.00 -1.06 -16.21
N ASP A 91 -13.08 -0.10 -16.26
CA ASP A 91 -12.15 0.02 -17.39
C ASP A 91 -10.82 -0.73 -17.18
N ALA A 92 -10.78 -2.03 -17.51
CA ALA A 92 -9.58 -2.85 -17.30
C ALA A 92 -8.35 -2.35 -18.07
N ALA A 93 -8.54 -1.80 -19.27
CA ALA A 93 -7.45 -1.26 -20.08
C ALA A 93 -6.81 -0.03 -19.43
N GLN A 94 -7.61 0.83 -18.80
CA GLN A 94 -7.10 1.98 -18.07
C GLN A 94 -6.31 1.56 -16.82
N TYR A 95 -6.77 0.55 -16.07
CA TYR A 95 -6.01 -0.01 -14.95
C TYR A 95 -4.67 -0.58 -15.40
N GLU A 96 -4.64 -1.32 -16.50
CA GLU A 96 -3.41 -1.89 -17.06
C GLU A 96 -2.41 -0.81 -17.47
N LYS A 97 -2.91 0.24 -18.12
CA LYS A 97 -2.10 1.38 -18.54
C LYS A 97 -1.39 2.03 -17.35
N VAL A 98 -2.14 2.33 -16.29
CA VAL A 98 -1.61 2.98 -15.08
C VAL A 98 -0.68 2.04 -14.33
N PHE A 99 -1.01 0.76 -14.23
CA PHE A 99 -0.14 -0.26 -13.65
C PHE A 99 1.23 -0.28 -14.33
N ASN A 100 1.25 -0.36 -15.67
CA ASN A 100 2.49 -0.43 -16.44
C ASN A 100 3.29 0.88 -16.38
N ALA A 101 2.62 2.04 -16.42
CA ALA A 101 3.26 3.34 -16.27
C ALA A 101 3.92 3.49 -14.89
N PHE A 102 3.18 3.16 -13.83
CA PHE A 102 3.69 3.19 -12.46
C PHE A 102 4.84 2.20 -12.24
N LYS A 103 4.70 0.95 -12.72
CA LYS A 103 5.78 -0.05 -12.66
C LYS A 103 7.05 0.44 -13.33
N THR A 104 6.92 1.00 -14.53
CA THR A 104 8.06 1.56 -15.28
C THR A 104 8.73 2.70 -14.52
N ALA A 105 7.94 3.65 -14.01
CA ALA A 105 8.46 4.79 -13.28
C ALA A 105 9.18 4.39 -11.97
N VAL A 106 8.60 3.45 -11.21
CA VAL A 106 9.20 2.94 -9.96
C VAL A 106 10.50 2.20 -10.24
N VAL A 107 10.54 1.33 -11.25
CA VAL A 107 11.75 0.56 -11.61
C VAL A 107 12.85 1.46 -12.15
N ALA A 108 12.50 2.50 -12.91
CA ALA A 108 13.46 3.49 -13.40
C ALA A 108 13.94 4.47 -12.31
N GLY A 109 13.28 4.51 -11.15
CA GLY A 109 13.53 5.52 -10.11
C GLY A 109 13.10 6.93 -10.53
N ASP A 110 12.18 7.05 -11.49
CA ASP A 110 11.70 8.32 -12.04
C ASP A 110 10.64 8.94 -11.12
N ARG A 111 11.12 9.74 -10.16
CA ARG A 111 10.29 10.41 -9.14
C ARG A 111 9.16 11.27 -9.75
N PRO A 112 9.41 12.16 -10.73
CA PRO A 112 8.32 12.93 -11.32
C PRO A 112 7.31 12.03 -12.05
N ALA A 113 7.74 11.00 -12.78
CA ALA A 113 6.80 10.10 -13.44
C ALA A 113 5.94 9.31 -12.44
N VAL A 114 6.52 8.86 -11.31
CA VAL A 114 5.73 8.21 -10.25
C VAL A 114 4.67 9.15 -9.68
N VAL A 115 5.01 10.43 -9.48
CA VAL A 115 4.07 11.44 -8.97
C VAL A 115 2.88 11.63 -9.90
N GLU A 116 3.10 11.60 -11.22
CA GLU A 116 2.01 11.73 -12.19
C GLU A 116 1.00 10.58 -12.09
N GLU A 117 1.42 9.39 -11.68
CA GLU A 117 0.53 8.22 -11.52
C GLU A 117 -0.17 8.14 -10.16
N VAL A 118 0.13 9.06 -9.25
CA VAL A 118 -0.41 9.10 -7.89
C VAL A 118 -1.55 10.11 -7.79
N ARG A 119 -2.64 9.70 -7.12
CA ARG A 119 -3.73 10.59 -6.73
C ARG A 119 -3.49 11.12 -5.34
N PHE A 120 -3.62 12.44 -5.19
CA PHE A 120 -3.56 13.10 -3.89
C PHE A 120 -4.97 13.41 -3.37
N PRO A 121 -5.23 13.28 -2.06
CA PRO A 121 -4.29 12.83 -1.01
C PRO A 121 -3.98 11.33 -1.09
N LEU A 122 -2.70 10.97 -1.04
CA LEU A 122 -2.23 9.58 -1.10
C LEU A 122 -2.19 9.01 0.32
N ASN A 123 -2.74 7.81 0.52
CA ASN A 123 -2.62 7.09 1.79
C ASN A 123 -1.25 6.39 1.86
N ILE A 124 -0.56 6.54 2.98
CA ILE A 124 0.71 5.87 3.23
C ILE A 124 0.71 5.07 4.53
N SER A 125 1.71 4.23 4.73
CA SER A 125 1.83 3.34 5.89
C SER A 125 1.66 4.07 7.23
N GLY A 126 0.99 3.41 8.16
CA GLY A 126 0.66 3.97 9.47
C GLY A 126 -0.45 5.04 9.43
N GLY A 127 -1.37 4.95 8.46
CA GLY A 127 -2.58 5.79 8.38
C GLY A 127 -2.33 7.26 8.02
N LYS A 128 -1.11 7.59 7.61
CA LYS A 128 -0.72 8.95 7.23
C LYS A 128 -1.17 9.25 5.80
N LYS A 129 -1.33 10.54 5.48
CA LYS A 129 -1.70 11.00 4.15
C LYS A 129 -0.69 12.01 3.63
N ILE A 130 -0.28 11.84 2.38
CA ILE A 130 0.51 12.83 1.64
C ILE A 130 -0.46 13.69 0.86
N THR A 131 -0.40 14.99 1.05
CA THR A 131 -1.44 15.91 0.54
C THR A 131 -1.15 16.43 -0.86
N GLY A 132 0.09 16.30 -1.34
CA GLY A 132 0.46 16.80 -2.65
C GLY A 132 1.84 16.36 -3.14
N PRO A 133 2.16 16.70 -4.40
CA PRO A 133 3.34 16.22 -5.10
C PRO A 133 4.64 16.68 -4.44
N GLY A 134 4.71 17.92 -3.94
CA GLY A 134 5.91 18.43 -3.28
C GLY A 134 6.25 17.67 -1.99
N GLU A 135 5.24 17.26 -1.22
CA GLU A 135 5.42 16.46 -0.02
C GLU A 135 5.83 15.02 -0.35
N PHE A 136 5.23 14.42 -1.39
CA PHE A 136 5.60 13.12 -1.90
C PHE A 136 7.08 13.09 -2.33
N GLN A 137 7.51 14.07 -3.12
CA GLN A 137 8.89 14.14 -3.59
C GLN A 137 9.89 14.21 -2.43
N ARG A 138 9.64 15.05 -1.41
CA ARG A 138 10.52 15.14 -0.23
C ARG A 138 10.60 13.85 0.58
N ASN A 139 9.56 13.03 0.55
CA ASN A 139 9.47 11.77 1.30
C ASN A 139 9.58 10.53 0.41
N TYR A 140 9.98 10.68 -0.86
CA TYR A 140 9.92 9.61 -1.86
C TYR A 140 10.57 8.31 -1.38
N GLU A 141 11.78 8.36 -0.84
CA GLU A 141 12.51 7.16 -0.38
C GLU A 141 11.88 6.49 0.84
N LYS A 142 11.06 7.24 1.60
CA LYS A 142 10.27 6.69 2.72
C LYS A 142 8.95 6.08 2.26
N ILE A 143 8.44 6.50 1.10
CA ILE A 143 7.16 6.04 0.53
C ILE A 143 7.41 4.89 -0.44
N ILE A 144 8.27 5.10 -1.44
CA ILE A 144 8.75 4.08 -2.39
C ILE A 144 9.94 3.37 -1.76
N THR A 145 9.65 2.51 -0.79
CA THR A 145 10.66 1.70 -0.11
C THR A 145 11.17 0.58 -1.03
N PRO A 146 12.33 -0.05 -0.72
CA PRO A 146 12.79 -1.21 -1.47
C PRO A 146 11.76 -2.36 -1.54
N ALA A 147 10.92 -2.50 -0.53
CA ALA A 147 9.82 -3.48 -0.52
C ALA A 147 8.75 -3.15 -1.57
N VAL A 148 8.37 -1.87 -1.69
CA VAL A 148 7.44 -1.39 -2.73
C VAL A 148 8.02 -1.62 -4.11
N VAL A 149 9.29 -1.23 -4.34
CA VAL A 149 9.97 -1.44 -5.62
C VAL A 149 9.97 -2.93 -5.99
N LYS A 150 10.29 -3.81 -5.04
CA LYS A 150 10.28 -5.26 -5.24
C LYS A 150 8.88 -5.79 -5.58
N ALA A 151 7.86 -5.41 -4.82
CA ALA A 151 6.48 -5.84 -5.06
C ALA A 151 5.99 -5.41 -6.45
N VAL A 152 6.19 -4.14 -6.80
CA VAL A 152 5.76 -3.58 -8.09
C VAL A 152 6.52 -4.18 -9.27
N SER A 153 7.83 -4.38 -9.13
CA SER A 153 8.66 -4.96 -10.20
C SER A 153 8.33 -6.43 -10.47
N ALA A 154 8.04 -7.22 -9.44
CA ALA A 154 7.73 -8.64 -9.56
C ALA A 154 6.28 -8.91 -9.99
N GLN A 155 5.35 -7.99 -9.72
CA GLN A 155 3.94 -8.17 -10.05
C GLN A 155 3.71 -8.12 -11.56
N GLU A 156 2.93 -9.06 -12.08
CA GLU A 156 2.38 -9.02 -13.43
C GLU A 156 0.90 -8.63 -13.40
N PHE A 157 0.46 -7.77 -14.32
CA PHE A 157 -0.89 -7.21 -14.31
C PHE A 157 -1.98 -8.29 -14.31
N GLY A 158 -1.77 -9.39 -15.05
CA GLY A 158 -2.74 -10.48 -15.12
C GLY A 158 -2.95 -11.25 -13.81
N THR A 159 -2.04 -11.11 -12.85
CA THR A 159 -2.05 -11.86 -11.58
C THR A 159 -2.37 -10.97 -10.37
N VAL A 160 -2.71 -9.69 -10.63
CA VAL A 160 -3.06 -8.75 -9.56
C VAL A 160 -4.32 -9.20 -8.86
N PHE A 161 -4.38 -8.93 -7.55
CA PHE A 161 -5.60 -9.16 -6.80
C PHE A 161 -6.58 -8.01 -7.02
N VAL A 162 -7.85 -8.33 -7.27
CA VAL A 162 -8.87 -7.34 -7.65
C VAL A 162 -10.10 -7.52 -6.77
N ASN A 163 -10.53 -6.42 -6.15
CA ASN A 163 -11.78 -6.36 -5.40
C ASN A 163 -12.46 -4.99 -5.60
N GLN A 164 -13.54 -4.73 -4.86
CA GLN A 164 -14.29 -3.46 -4.91
C GLN A 164 -13.49 -2.23 -4.47
N GLN A 165 -12.38 -2.41 -3.77
CA GLN A 165 -11.48 -1.32 -3.33
C GLN A 165 -10.46 -0.95 -4.41
N GLY A 166 -10.33 -1.77 -5.47
CA GLY A 166 -9.42 -1.54 -6.57
C GLY A 166 -8.54 -2.74 -6.88
N VAL A 167 -7.40 -2.44 -7.50
CA VAL A 167 -6.35 -3.40 -7.86
C VAL A 167 -5.22 -3.31 -6.86
N MET A 168 -4.86 -4.44 -6.27
CA MET A 168 -3.80 -4.58 -5.29
C MET A 168 -2.54 -5.15 -5.95
N ILE A 169 -1.39 -4.53 -5.66
CA ILE A 169 -0.07 -4.93 -6.14
C ILE A 169 0.73 -5.47 -4.95
N GLY A 170 1.34 -6.64 -5.14
CA GLY A 170 1.99 -7.40 -4.08
C GLY A 170 0.99 -7.85 -3.01
N ASP A 171 1.41 -7.79 -1.75
CA ASP A 171 0.64 -8.13 -0.55
C ASP A 171 -0.16 -6.94 0.01
N GLY A 172 -0.41 -5.91 -0.82
CA GLY A 172 -1.09 -4.67 -0.39
C GLY A 172 -0.18 -3.47 -0.24
N GLN A 173 1.06 -3.55 -0.73
CA GLN A 173 1.98 -2.41 -0.73
C GLN A 173 1.46 -1.28 -1.62
N VAL A 174 0.74 -1.56 -2.71
CA VAL A 174 0.17 -0.51 -3.57
C VAL A 174 -1.26 -0.84 -3.98
N TRP A 175 -2.11 0.19 -4.00
CA TRP A 175 -3.49 0.09 -4.50
C TRP A 175 -3.76 1.11 -5.61
N LEU A 176 -4.33 0.62 -6.71
CA LEU A 176 -4.87 1.43 -7.80
C LEU A 176 -6.39 1.46 -7.69
N ASN A 177 -6.99 2.64 -7.88
CA ASN A 177 -8.45 2.74 -8.00
C ASN A 177 -8.83 3.85 -8.99
N GLY A 178 -9.97 3.66 -9.64
CA GLY A 178 -10.63 4.61 -10.51
C GLY A 178 -11.56 5.51 -9.72
N GLU A 179 -11.55 6.81 -10.04
CA GLU A 179 -12.53 7.76 -9.51
C GLU A 179 -13.25 8.47 -10.66
N CYS A 180 -14.53 8.75 -10.47
CA CYS A 180 -15.33 9.52 -11.41
C CYS A 180 -14.93 10.99 -11.39
N LEU A 181 -14.55 11.54 -12.55
CA LEU A 181 -14.22 12.95 -12.72
C LEU A 181 -15.45 13.85 -12.95
N ASP A 182 -16.61 13.26 -13.14
CA ASP A 182 -17.88 13.95 -13.29
C ASP A 182 -19.00 13.22 -12.55
N LYS A 183 -20.08 13.95 -12.25
CA LYS A 183 -21.23 13.42 -11.50
C LYS A 183 -21.93 12.25 -12.20
N ALA A 184 -21.80 12.15 -13.52
CA ALA A 184 -22.38 11.09 -14.31
C ALA A 184 -21.43 9.90 -14.49
N CYS A 185 -20.22 9.96 -13.92
CA CYS A 185 -19.17 8.93 -14.06
C CYS A 185 -18.87 8.57 -15.53
N THR A 186 -19.02 9.53 -16.44
CA THR A 186 -18.73 9.32 -17.87
C THR A 186 -17.23 9.35 -18.17
N ARG A 187 -16.46 10.00 -17.30
CA ARG A 187 -15.01 10.00 -17.30
C ARG A 187 -14.51 9.46 -15.97
N THR A 188 -13.70 8.43 -16.05
CA THR A 188 -13.04 7.81 -14.90
C THR A 188 -11.54 7.98 -15.05
N GLU A 189 -10.84 8.22 -13.96
CA GLU A 189 -9.38 8.26 -13.95
C GLU A 189 -8.85 7.29 -12.91
N VAL A 190 -8.03 6.33 -13.35
CA VAL A 190 -7.32 5.40 -12.48
C VAL A 190 -5.99 6.00 -12.07
N LYS A 191 -5.68 5.92 -10.78
CA LYS A 191 -4.41 6.35 -10.19
C LYS A 191 -4.07 5.49 -8.98
N VAL A 192 -2.83 5.58 -8.52
CA VAL A 192 -2.39 5.03 -7.24
C VAL A 192 -3.01 5.84 -6.10
N ILE A 193 -3.70 5.17 -5.18
CA ILE A 193 -4.39 5.79 -4.04
C ILE A 193 -3.75 5.45 -2.69
N THR A 194 -2.95 4.39 -2.63
CA THR A 194 -2.29 3.91 -1.40
C THR A 194 -0.91 3.32 -1.71
N ILE A 195 0.08 3.62 -0.86
CA ILE A 195 1.42 3.00 -0.86
C ILE A 195 1.87 2.70 0.58
N GLN A 196 2.15 1.45 0.94
CA GLN A 196 2.49 1.02 2.31
C GLN A 196 3.85 0.35 2.46
#